data_AF-A0A0R1U5Z3-F1
#
_entry.id   AF-A0A0R1U5Z3-F1
#
_cell.length_a   1.000
_cell.length_b   1.000
_cell.length_c   1.000
_cell.angle_alpha   90.00
_cell.angle_beta   90.00
_cell.angle_gamma   90.00
#
_symmetry.space_group_name_H-M   'P 1'
#
loop_
_entity.id
_entity.type
_entity.pdbx_description
1 polymer ?
#
loop_
_entity_poly.entity_id
_entity_poly.type
_entity_poly.pdbx_seq_one_letter_code
_entity_poly.pdbx_strand_id
1 'polypeptide(L)' 'MAKTAEKLGLTQPSVTRSLKKLEDELGVQLFHREPNKITLTETGKYAVRQAKKLLDSNLDFSKDVK' A
#
# COMPACT_ATOMS: atom_id res chain seq x y z
N MET A 1 -9.13 -5.91 3.84
CA MET A 1 -7.88 -6.55 3.37
C MET A 1 -8.14 -7.76 2.47
N ALA A 2 -9.11 -8.63 2.77
CA ALA A 2 -9.49 -9.76 1.89
C ALA A 2 -9.73 -9.34 0.42
N LYS A 3 -10.58 -8.33 0.19
CA LYS A 3 -10.85 -7.78 -1.16
C LYS A 3 -9.58 -7.31 -1.89
N THR A 4 -8.58 -6.78 -1.18
CA THR A 4 -7.29 -6.37 -1.76
C THR A 4 -6.46 -7.58 -2.15
N ALA A 5 -6.43 -8.60 -1.29
CA ALA A 5 -5.74 -9.86 -1.56
C ALA A 5 -6.31 -10.56 -2.79
N GLU A 6 -7.64 -10.65 -2.89
CA GLU A 6 -8.33 -11.17 -4.07
C GLU A 6 -7.98 -10.39 -5.34
N LYS A 7 -8.03 -9.05 -5.28
CA LYS A 7 -7.70 -8.19 -6.43
C LYS A 7 -6.24 -8.35 -6.89
N LEU A 8 -5.33 -8.66 -5.97
CA LEU A 8 -3.91 -8.85 -6.27
C LEU A 8 -3.55 -10.31 -6.56
N GLY A 9 -4.50 -11.25 -6.51
CA GLY A 9 -4.22 -12.68 -6.63
C GLY A 9 -3.35 -13.23 -5.48
N LEU A 10 -3.39 -12.58 -4.32
CA LEU A 10 -2.61 -12.91 -3.14
C LEU A 10 -3.49 -13.45 -2.02
N THR A 11 -2.86 -14.13 -1.05
CA THR A 11 -3.54 -14.48 0.20
C THR A 11 -3.58 -13.27 1.13
N GLN A 12 -4.60 -13.20 2.00
CA GLN A 12 -4.69 -12.14 3.00
C GLN A 12 -3.42 -12.07 3.89
N PRO A 13 -2.87 -13.19 4.42
CA PRO A 13 -1.63 -13.15 5.20
C PRO A 13 -0.46 -12.54 4.44
N SER A 14 -0.32 -12.84 3.14
CA SER A 14 0.73 -12.26 2.31
C SER A 14 0.62 -10.75 2.21
N VAL A 15 -0.59 -10.21 1.97
CA VAL A 15 -0.82 -8.76 1.92
C VAL A 15 -0.51 -8.10 3.25
N THR A 16 -0.98 -8.68 4.36
CA THR A 16 -0.71 -8.16 5.70
C THR A 16 0.78 -8.15 6.02
N ARG A 17 1.51 -9.22 5.67
CA ARG A 17 2.96 -9.30 5.86
C ARG A 17 3.71 -8.25 5.05
N SER A 18 3.34 -8.05 3.79
CA SER A 18 3.96 -7.02 2.94
C SER A 18 3.73 -5.61 3.47
N LEU A 19 2.51 -5.31 3.95
CA LEU A 19 2.22 -4.02 4.56
C LEU A 19 3.02 -3.80 5.84
N LYS A 20 3.13 -4.82 6.70
CA LYS A 20 3.93 -4.73 7.93
C LYS A 20 5.41 -4.51 7.61
N LYS A 21 5.95 -5.24 6.64
CA LYS A 21 7.33 -5.06 6.19
C LYS A 21 7.57 -3.62 5.69
N LEU A 22 6.62 -3.04 4.95
CA LEU A 22 6.71 -1.65 4.50
C LEU A 22 6.68 -0.65 5.68
N GLU A 23 5.81 -0.88 6.67
CA GLU A 23 5.77 -0.09 7.90
C GLU A 23 7.11 -0.17 8.67
N ASP A 24 7.69 -1.36 8.75
CA ASP A 24 8.98 -1.61 9.41
C ASP A 24 10.15 -0.92 8.66
N GLU A 25 10.20 -1.02 7.33
CA GLU A 25 11.22 -0.37 6.49
C GLU A 25 11.15 1.16 6.55
N LEU A 26 9.95 1.72 6.66
CA LEU A 26 9.75 3.16 6.78
C LEU A 26 9.84 3.67 8.24
N GLY A 27 9.88 2.76 9.22
CA GLY A 27 9.88 3.11 10.64
C GLY A 27 8.62 3.82 11.12
N VAL A 28 7.49 3.65 10.42
CA VAL A 28 6.22 4.35 10.72
C VAL A 28 5.02 3.43 10.57
N GLN A 29 3.96 3.69 11.34
CA GLN A 29 2.66 3.04 11.16
C GLN A 29 1.88 3.77 10.06
N LEU A 30 1.47 3.04 9.02
CA LEU A 30 0.65 3.57 7.92
C LEU A 30 -0.84 3.31 8.15
N PHE A 31 -1.17 2.29 8.95
CA PHE A 31 -2.55 1.90 9.23
C PHE A 31 -2.86 1.80 10.73
N HIS A 32 -4.02 2.30 11.14
CA HIS A 32 -4.65 1.93 12.40
C HIS A 32 -5.47 0.65 12.18
N ARG A 33 -5.29 -0.32 13.08
CA ARG A 33 -5.95 -1.63 13.02
C ARG A 33 -6.87 -1.77 14.24
N GLU A 34 -8.16 -1.80 13.98
CA GLU A 34 -9.21 -2.15 14.94
C GLU A 34 -9.80 -3.52 14.55
N PRO A 35 -10.44 -4.26 15.47
CA PRO A 35 -10.88 -5.65 15.23
C PRO A 35 -11.65 -5.87 13.93
N ASN A 36 -12.41 -4.88 13.47
CA ASN A 36 -13.22 -4.94 12.24
C ASN A 36 -12.93 -3.81 11.25
N LYS A 37 -11.91 -2.98 11.51
CA LYS A 37 -11.68 -1.77 10.72
C LYS A 37 -10.20 -1.49 10.55
N ILE A 38 -9.85 -1.09 9.34
CA ILE A 38 -8.51 -0.61 9.03
C ILE A 38 -8.63 0.77 8.41
N THR A 39 -7.93 1.73 8.99
CA THR A 39 -7.92 3.12 8.54
C THR A 39 -6.49 3.60 8.35
N LEU A 40 -6.29 4.60 7.50
CA LEU A 40 -4.97 5.20 7.31
C LEU A 40 -4.65 6.12 8.48
N THR A 41 -3.38 6.09 8.92
CA THR A 41 -2.82 7.15 9.77
C THR A 41 -2.60 8.42 8.93
N GLU A 42 -2.27 9.55 9.56
CA GLU A 42 -1.88 10.76 8.81
C GLU A 42 -0.67 10.52 7.91
N THR A 43 0.34 9.80 8.42
CA THR A 43 1.50 9.34 7.65
C THR A 43 1.09 8.39 6.53
N GLY A 44 0.14 7.48 6.79
CA GLY A 44 -0.47 6.61 5.78
C GLY A 44 -1.12 7.37 4.64
N LYS A 45 -1.90 8.42 4.95
CA LYS A 45 -2.50 9.29 3.94
C LYS A 45 -1.43 10.00 3.10
N TYR A 46 -0.36 10.48 3.73
CA TYR A 46 0.77 11.08 3.01
C TYR A 46 1.46 10.07 2.09
N ALA A 47 1.78 8.88 2.61
CA ALA A 47 2.43 7.80 1.86
C ALA A 47 1.61 7.39 0.63
N VAL A 48 0.28 7.27 0.76
CA VAL A 48 -0.60 6.98 -0.39
C VAL A 48 -0.51 8.07 -1.47
N ARG A 49 -0.44 9.36 -1.08
CA ARG A 49 -0.28 10.45 -2.06
C ARG A 49 1.04 10.33 -2.81
N GLN A 50 2.14 10.02 -2.12
CA GLN A 50 3.44 9.85 -2.77
C GLN A 50 3.48 8.59 -3.64
N ALA A 51 2.96 7.47 -3.15
CA ALA A 51 2.90 6.20 -3.88
C ALA A 51 2.10 6.33 -5.19
N LYS A 52 0.99 7.08 -5.19
CA LYS A 52 0.22 7.38 -6.40
C LYS A 52 1.06 8.13 -7.43
N LYS A 53 1.74 9.21 -7.02
CA LYS A 53 2.62 9.97 -7.92
C LYS A 53 3.71 9.09 -8.54
N LEU A 54 4.34 8.23 -7.73
CA LEU A 54 5.37 7.31 -8.22
C LEU A 54 4.82 6.32 -9.25
N LEU A 55 3.62 5.79 -9.01
CA LEU A 55 2.97 4.87 -9.94
C LEU A 55 2.58 5.57 -11.24
N ASP A 56 2.02 6.78 -11.15
CA ASP A 56 1.65 7.57 -12.33
C ASP A 56 2.89 7.87 -13.19
N SER A 57 3.98 8.35 -12.57
CA SER A 57 5.25 8.57 -13.26
C SER A 57 5.83 7.29 -13.88
N ASN A 58 5.69 6.14 -13.22
CA ASN A 58 6.14 4.86 -13.76
C ASN A 58 5.32 4.39 -14.97
N LEU A 59 4.01 4.66 -14.94
CA LEU A 59 3.10 4.36 -16.06
C LEU A 59 3.39 5.24 -17.26
N ASP A 60 3.64 6.54 -17.05
CA ASP A 60 3.99 7.47 -18.11
C ASP A 60 5.34 7.09 -18.75
N PHE A 61 6.36 6.81 -17.94
CA PHE A 61 7.65 6.30 -18.43
C PHE A 61 7.50 5.03 -19.29
N SER A 62 6.67 4.08 -18.85
CA SER A 62 6.44 2.83 -19.59
C SER A 62 5.70 3.04 -20.91
N LYS A 63 4.94 4.13 -21.07
CA LYS A 63 4.31 4.52 -22.33
C LYS A 63 5.30 5.20 -23.25
N ASP A 64 6.10 6.12 -22.74
CA ASP A 64 7.04 6.91 -23.56
C ASP A 64 8.16 6.07 -24.16
N VAL A 65 8.51 4.95 -23.52
CA VAL A 65 9.58 4.02 -23.98
C VAL A 65 9.06 2.98 -24.98
N LYS A 66 7.74 2.78 -25.11
CA LYS A 66 7.15 1.80 -26.03
C LYS A 66 6.69 2.46 -27.33
#